data_AF-A0A4Y2PQ83-F1
#
_entry.id   AF-A0A4Y2PQ83-F1
#
_cell.length_a   1.000
_cell.length_b   1.000
_cell.length_c   1.000
_cell.angle_alpha   90.00
_cell.angle_beta   90.00
_cell.angle_gamma   90.00
#
_symmetry.space_group_name_H-M   'P 1'
#
loop_
_entity.id
_entity.type
_entity.pdbx_description
1 polymer ?
#
loop_
_entity_poly.entity_id
_entity_poly.type
_entity_poly.pdbx_seq_one_letter_code
_entity_poly.pdbx_strand_id
1 'polypeptide(L)'
;MVDDIFPRSQRHDENIEYSDVIYSEALTRVEDQVITISGKDLSCFGLSRPSRTVSNDLMQELDYDTEVLQQRLNEFVPRLNPGQKTVFDVSKQVESGEGGLFFLDTPGGTGKNFLLNLLLSQIRKDKKKLPLQ
;
A
#
# COMPACT_ATOMS: atom_id res chain seq x y z
N MET A 1 26.70 -23.72 -25.01
CA MET A 1 26.95 -24.04 -23.58
C MET A 1 26.80 -22.78 -22.74
N VAL A 2 25.58 -22.25 -22.75
CA VAL A 2 24.76 -21.81 -21.60
C VAL A 2 23.40 -21.47 -22.20
N ASP A 3 22.73 -22.52 -22.70
CA ASP A 3 21.44 -22.49 -23.37
C ASP A 3 20.32 -22.97 -22.42
N ASP A 4 20.42 -22.62 -21.12
CA ASP A 4 19.61 -23.24 -20.06
C ASP A 4 19.02 -22.22 -19.06
N ILE A 5 18.44 -21.11 -19.54
CA ILE A 5 17.55 -20.30 -18.70
C ILE A 5 16.29 -19.99 -19.51
N PHE A 6 15.20 -20.65 -19.13
CA PHE A 6 13.85 -20.72 -19.72
C PHE A 6 13.68 -21.80 -20.80
N PRO A 7 12.93 -22.88 -20.49
CA PRO A 7 11.47 -22.72 -20.40
C PRO A 7 10.77 -23.61 -19.35
N ARG A 8 10.08 -22.98 -18.39
CA ARG A 8 8.97 -23.53 -17.58
C ARG A 8 8.57 -22.42 -16.62
N SER A 9 7.42 -21.77 -16.73
CA SER A 9 6.12 -22.40 -16.78
C SER A 9 5.12 -21.42 -17.40
N GLN A 10 4.37 -21.88 -18.40
CA GLN A 10 2.97 -21.49 -18.46
C GLN A 10 2.36 -22.00 -17.15
N ARG A 11 2.09 -21.09 -16.22
CA ARG A 11 1.00 -21.29 -15.25
C ARG A 11 0.03 -20.17 -15.56
N HIS A 12 -1.09 -20.55 -16.18
CA HIS A 12 -2.35 -19.99 -15.76
C HIS A 12 -2.39 -20.12 -14.23
N ASP A 13 -2.34 -19.00 -13.53
CA ASP A 13 -2.91 -18.90 -12.19
C ASP A 13 -3.89 -17.73 -12.23
N GLU A 14 -5.09 -18.02 -12.74
CA GLU A 14 -6.33 -17.26 -12.46
C GLU A 14 -6.82 -17.56 -11.02
N ASN A 15 -5.90 -17.74 -10.08
CA ASN A 15 -6.21 -17.71 -8.66
C ASN A 15 -5.41 -16.55 -8.09
N ILE A 16 -6.02 -15.36 -8.14
CA ILE A 16 -5.76 -14.36 -7.11
C ILE A 16 -6.12 -15.11 -5.82
N GLU A 17 -5.11 -15.63 -5.13
CA GLU A 17 -5.25 -16.21 -3.80
C GLU A 17 -5.89 -15.11 -2.96
N TYR A 18 -7.20 -15.24 -2.72
CA TYR A 18 -7.98 -14.24 -2.02
C TYR A 18 -7.38 -14.14 -0.62
N SER A 19 -6.53 -13.14 -0.41
CA SER A 19 -5.89 -12.90 0.86
C SER A 19 -6.97 -12.71 1.91
N ASP A 20 -6.83 -13.38 3.06
CA ASP A 20 -7.73 -13.23 4.21
C ASP A 20 -7.96 -11.75 4.57
N VAL A 21 -6.96 -10.90 4.30
CA VAL A 21 -7.01 -9.44 4.47
C VAL A 21 -8.06 -8.79 3.57
N ILE A 22 -8.15 -9.21 2.30
CA ILE A 22 -9.14 -8.68 1.34
C ILE A 22 -10.53 -9.12 1.75
N TYR A 23 -10.68 -10.39 2.18
CA TYR A 23 -11.95 -10.90 2.67
C TYR A 23 -12.41 -10.19 3.94
N SER A 24 -11.52 -10.01 4.92
CA SER A 24 -11.84 -9.31 6.17
C SER A 24 -12.22 -7.84 5.94
N GLU A 25 -11.55 -7.16 5.01
CA GLU A 25 -11.85 -5.77 4.66
C GLU A 25 -13.22 -5.66 3.97
N ALA A 26 -13.51 -6.53 3.00
CA ALA A 26 -14.81 -6.55 2.34
C ALA A 26 -15.94 -6.84 3.33
N LEU A 27 -15.74 -7.80 4.24
CA LEU A 27 -16.73 -8.16 5.26
C LEU A 27 -16.95 -7.02 6.27
N THR A 28 -15.90 -6.27 6.62
CA THR A 28 -15.99 -5.07 7.47
C THR A 28 -16.83 -3.99 6.80
N ARG A 29 -16.62 -3.73 5.50
CA ARG A 29 -17.42 -2.75 4.74
C ARG A 29 -18.90 -3.12 4.66
N VAL A 30 -19.20 -4.41 4.52
CA VAL A 30 -20.59 -4.91 4.54
C VAL A 30 -21.21 -4.66 5.92
N GLU A 31 -20.50 -4.97 7.02
CA GLU A 31 -20.99 -4.69 8.37
C GLU A 31 -21.26 -3.19 8.58
N ASP A 32 -20.35 -2.31 8.16
CA ASP A 32 -20.50 -0.86 8.32
C ASP A 32 -21.71 -0.31 7.56
N GLN A 33 -22.00 -0.83 6.35
CA GLN A 33 -23.22 -0.47 5.62
C GLN A 33 -24.48 -0.97 6.32
N VAL A 34 -24.47 -2.19 6.85
CA VAL A 34 -25.61 -2.75 7.59
C VAL A 34 -25.89 -1.91 8.85
N ILE A 35 -24.84 -1.50 9.57
CA ILE A 35 -24.97 -0.58 10.71
C ILE A 35 -25.56 0.77 10.26
N THR A 36 -25.08 1.32 9.15
CA THR A 36 -25.55 2.61 8.62
C THR A 36 -27.04 2.57 8.25
N ILE A 37 -27.50 1.47 7.65
CA ILE A 37 -28.90 1.34 7.17
C ILE A 37 -29.84 0.93 8.30
N SER A 38 -29.42 0.01 9.17
CA SER A 38 -30.33 -0.66 10.13
C SER A 38 -30.10 -0.25 11.58
N GLY A 39 -29.00 0.44 11.89
CA GLY A 39 -28.55 0.74 13.25
C GLY A 39 -28.11 -0.50 14.06
N LYS A 40 -28.04 -1.67 13.41
CA LYS A 40 -27.73 -2.96 14.04
C LYS A 40 -26.52 -3.58 13.37
N ASP A 41 -25.76 -4.35 14.13
CA ASP A 41 -24.62 -5.11 13.60
C ASP A 41 -25.07 -6.43 12.96
N LEU A 42 -24.12 -7.13 12.32
CA LEU A 42 -24.37 -8.42 11.67
C LEU A 42 -24.83 -9.51 12.66
N SER A 43 -24.49 -9.40 13.95
CA SER A 43 -24.89 -10.38 14.95
C SER A 43 -26.41 -10.39 15.18
N CYS A 44 -27.06 -9.24 15.01
CA CYS A 44 -28.52 -9.11 15.07
C CYS A 44 -29.24 -9.88 13.94
N PHE A 45 -28.52 -10.31 12.91
CA PHE A 45 -29.02 -11.10 11.79
C PHE A 45 -28.50 -12.55 11.81
N GLY A 46 -27.83 -12.97 12.89
CA GLY A 46 -27.28 -14.32 13.04
C GLY A 46 -25.99 -14.56 12.25
N LEU A 47 -25.31 -13.50 11.80
CA LEU A 47 -24.05 -13.58 11.06
C LEU A 47 -22.84 -13.31 11.97
N SER A 48 -21.72 -13.98 11.66
CA SER A 48 -20.45 -13.75 12.35
C SER A 48 -19.90 -12.36 12.07
N ARG A 49 -19.40 -11.68 13.10
CA ARG A 49 -18.77 -10.37 12.94
C ARG A 49 -17.39 -10.52 12.29
N PRO A 50 -17.00 -9.60 11.39
CA PRO A 50 -15.65 -9.57 10.86
C PRO A 50 -14.63 -9.40 11.99
N SER A 51 -13.54 -10.16 11.92
CA SER A 51 -12.39 -9.92 12.78
C SER A 51 -11.75 -8.60 12.39
N ARG A 52 -11.93 -7.58 13.22
CA ARG A 52 -11.28 -6.26 13.06
C ARG A 52 -9.88 -6.23 13.67
N THR A 53 -9.36 -7.39 14.12
CA THR A 53 -8.05 -7.47 14.76
C THR A 53 -6.97 -7.30 13.70
N VAL A 54 -6.42 -6.10 13.62
CA VAL A 54 -5.12 -5.87 12.99
C VAL A 54 -4.06 -6.71 13.72
N SER A 55 -3.27 -7.47 12.96
CA SER A 55 -2.18 -8.26 13.53
C SER A 55 -1.15 -7.35 14.22
N ASN A 56 -0.55 -7.82 15.31
CA ASN A 56 0.51 -7.08 16.00
C ASN A 56 1.68 -6.75 15.06
N ASP A 57 1.97 -7.64 14.10
CA ASP A 57 3.01 -7.45 13.09
C ASP A 57 2.68 -6.25 12.19
N LEU A 58 1.42 -6.12 11.77
CA LEU A 58 0.96 -4.98 10.96
C LEU A 58 0.93 -3.68 11.77
N MET A 59 0.57 -3.73 13.06
CA MET A 59 0.64 -2.55 13.93
C MET A 59 2.08 -2.04 14.06
N GLN A 60 3.04 -2.95 14.31
CA GLN A 60 4.46 -2.58 14.37
C GLN A 60 4.97 -2.06 13.02
N GLU A 61 4.56 -2.68 11.92
CA GLU A 61 4.97 -2.24 10.59
C GLU A 61 4.37 -0.87 10.22
N LEU A 62 3.29 -0.41 10.86
CA LEU A 62 2.66 0.88 10.58
C LEU A 62 3.01 1.97 11.61
N ASP A 63 3.73 1.66 12.69
CA ASP A 63 4.11 2.60 13.74
C ASP A 63 5.33 3.44 13.33
N TYR A 64 5.16 4.22 12.26
CA TYR A 64 6.22 5.10 11.76
C TYR A 64 6.25 6.42 12.52
N ASP A 65 7.46 6.85 12.87
CA ASP A 65 7.69 8.22 13.34
C ASP A 65 7.55 9.20 12.17
N THR A 66 6.41 9.89 12.14
CA THR A 66 6.08 10.86 11.09
C THR A 66 7.01 12.06 11.07
N GLU A 67 7.60 12.45 12.22
CA GLU A 67 8.53 13.57 12.30
C GLU A 67 9.87 13.20 11.66
N VAL A 68 10.37 11.99 11.95
CA VAL A 68 11.58 11.45 11.31
C VAL A 68 11.40 11.30 9.80
N LEU A 69 10.24 10.79 9.36
CA LEU A 69 9.91 10.71 7.93
C LEU A 69 9.86 12.09 7.27
N GLN A 70 9.26 13.09 7.93
CA GLN A 70 9.18 14.46 7.43
C GLN A 70 10.57 15.11 7.36
N GLN A 71 11.44 14.90 8.34
CA GLN A 71 12.82 15.40 8.32
C GLN A 71 13.59 14.79 7.15
N ARG A 72 13.48 13.48 6.93
CA ARG A 72 14.11 12.78 5.80
C ARG A 72 13.64 13.36 4.46
N LEU A 73 12.34 13.61 4.30
CA LEU A 73 11.81 14.22 3.08
C LEU A 73 12.40 15.61 2.85
N ASN A 74 12.46 16.44 3.90
CA ASN A 74 13.01 17.79 3.80
C ASN A 74 14.50 17.80 3.41
N GLU A 75 15.28 16.82 3.89
CA GLU A 75 16.70 16.72 3.56
C GLU A 75 16.94 16.21 2.13
N PHE A 76 16.21 15.18 1.71
CA PHE A 76 16.56 14.41 0.52
C PHE A 76 15.77 14.80 -0.74
N VAL A 77 14.57 15.36 -0.62
CA VAL A 77 13.80 15.85 -1.78
C VAL A 77 14.58 16.93 -2.56
N PRO A 78 15.27 17.91 -1.92
CA PRO A 78 16.08 18.90 -2.65
C PRO A 78 17.29 18.30 -3.40
N ARG A 79 17.72 17.08 -3.05
CA ARG A 79 18.88 16.40 -3.64
C ARG A 79 18.51 15.54 -4.85
N LEU A 80 17.22 15.43 -5.18
CA LEU A 80 16.76 14.69 -6.35
C LEU A 80 17.27 15.35 -7.62
N ASN A 81 17.76 14.52 -8.54
CA ASN A 81 18.03 14.98 -9.90
C ASN A 81 16.69 15.23 -10.64
N PRO A 82 16.70 15.94 -11.79
CA PRO A 82 15.47 16.29 -12.50
C PRO A 82 14.57 15.09 -12.82
N GLY A 83 15.13 13.96 -13.26
CA GLY A 83 14.35 12.76 -13.60
C GLY A 83 13.71 12.10 -12.38
N GLN A 84 14.47 12.00 -11.27
CA GLN A 84 13.94 11.48 -10.01
C GLN A 84 12.85 12.39 -9.42
N LYS A 85 13.01 13.72 -9.58
CA LYS A 85 12.02 14.70 -9.14
C LYS A 85 10.71 14.56 -9.92
N THR A 86 10.75 14.36 -11.23
CA THR A 86 9.56 14.09 -12.03
C THR A 86 8.79 12.87 -11.53
N VAL A 87 9.47 11.76 -11.23
CA VAL A 87 8.83 10.56 -10.69
C VAL A 87 8.23 10.82 -9.31
N PHE A 88 8.95 11.54 -8.45
CA PHE A 88 8.46 11.90 -7.12
C PHE A 88 7.20 12.78 -7.19
N ASP A 89 7.16 13.75 -8.10
CA ASP A 89 6.00 14.65 -8.27
C ASP A 89 4.79 13.93 -8.88
N VAL A 90 5.00 12.97 -9.80
CA VAL A 90 3.92 12.10 -10.31
C VAL A 90 3.29 11.29 -9.18
N SER A 91 4.08 10.81 -8.22
CA SER A 91 3.52 10.07 -7.08
C SER A 91 2.57 10.91 -6.23
N LYS A 92 2.80 12.23 -6.12
CA LYS A 92 1.88 13.15 -5.43
C LYS A 92 0.60 13.38 -6.21
N GLN A 93 0.63 13.28 -7.54
CA GLN A 93 -0.60 13.34 -8.34
C GLN A 93 -1.49 12.11 -8.11
N VAL A 94 -0.94 10.95 -7.76
CA VAL A 94 -1.75 9.76 -7.41
C VAL A 94 -2.64 10.03 -6.17
N GLU A 95 -2.24 10.94 -5.28
CA GLU A 95 -3.07 11.37 -4.14
C GLU A 95 -4.35 12.12 -4.56
N SER A 96 -4.43 12.60 -5.81
CA SER A 96 -5.63 13.25 -6.34
C SER A 96 -6.79 12.28 -6.66
N GLY A 97 -6.57 10.97 -6.52
CA GLY A 97 -7.57 9.94 -6.80
C GLY A 97 -7.64 9.53 -8.27
N GLU A 98 -6.82 10.13 -9.14
CA GLU A 98 -6.55 9.58 -10.47
C GLU A 98 -5.69 8.31 -10.30
N GLY A 99 -6.35 7.15 -10.34
CA GLY A 99 -5.67 5.86 -10.35
C GLY A 99 -4.76 5.71 -11.57
N GLY A 100 -3.70 4.91 -11.45
CA GLY A 100 -2.76 4.66 -12.55
C GLY A 100 -1.70 3.62 -12.19
N LEU A 101 -1.10 3.01 -13.21
CA LEU A 101 0.03 2.09 -13.07
C LEU A 101 1.26 2.72 -13.72
N PHE A 102 2.34 2.86 -12.95
CA PHE A 102 3.58 3.49 -13.39
C PHE A 102 4.74 2.49 -13.31
N PHE A 103 5.55 2.43 -14.35
CA PHE A 103 6.77 1.63 -14.39
C PHE A 103 7.99 2.53 -14.25
N LEU A 104 8.84 2.24 -13.27
CA LEU A 104 10.11 2.93 -13.08
C LEU A 104 11.23 2.15 -13.76
N ASP A 105 11.49 2.46 -15.04
CA ASP A 105 12.67 1.94 -15.73
C ASP A 105 13.84 2.90 -15.57
N THR A 106 14.86 2.46 -14.83
CA THR A 106 16.12 3.21 -14.77
C THR A 106 17.32 2.26 -14.88
N PRO A 107 18.44 2.71 -15.47
CA PRO A 107 19.66 1.91 -15.53
C PRO A 107 20.21 1.61 -14.13
N GLY A 108 20.95 0.50 -13.97
CA GLY A 108 21.63 0.17 -12.72
C GLY A 108 22.49 1.34 -12.21
N GLY A 109 22.49 1.58 -10.90
CA GLY A 109 23.30 2.64 -10.26
C GLY A 109 22.67 4.04 -10.21
N THR A 110 21.49 4.26 -10.79
CA THR A 110 20.80 5.58 -10.79
C THR A 110 20.00 5.89 -9.52
N GLY A 111 20.25 5.16 -8.43
CA GLY A 111 19.61 5.43 -7.14
C GLY A 111 18.13 5.04 -7.07
N LYS A 112 17.67 3.99 -7.77
CA LYS A 112 16.30 3.44 -7.63
C LYS A 112 15.90 3.25 -6.17
N ASN A 113 16.78 2.65 -5.37
CA ASN A 113 16.53 2.41 -3.95
C ASN A 113 16.35 3.71 -3.16
N PHE A 114 17.13 4.75 -3.50
CA PHE A 114 17.00 6.06 -2.87
C PHE A 114 15.63 6.68 -3.17
N LEU A 115 15.23 6.66 -4.44
CA LEU A 115 13.94 7.19 -4.87
C LEU A 115 12.75 6.40 -4.28
N LEU A 116 12.83 5.06 -4.29
CA LEU A 116 11.81 4.20 -3.68
C LEU A 116 11.66 4.45 -2.18
N ASN A 117 12.76 4.58 -1.45
CA ASN A 117 12.72 4.90 -0.02
C ASN A 117 12.08 6.26 0.24
N LEU A 118 12.31 7.24 -0.64
CA LEU A 118 11.72 8.57 -0.52
C LEU A 118 10.21 8.57 -0.82
N LEU A 119 9.79 7.83 -1.85
CA LEU A 119 8.37 7.59 -2.15
C LEU A 119 7.65 6.90 -0.99
N LEU A 120 8.25 5.84 -0.43
CA LEU A 120 7.70 5.16 0.75
C LEU A 120 7.61 6.10 1.95
N SER A 121 8.61 6.95 2.16
CA SER A 121 8.61 7.93 3.25
C SER A 121 7.47 8.95 3.10
N GLN A 122 7.21 9.42 1.88
CA GLN A 122 6.08 10.31 1.59
C GLN A 122 4.74 9.62 1.89
N ILE A 123 4.50 8.43 1.33
CA ILE A 123 3.26 7.68 1.52
C ILE A 123 3.02 7.33 3.00
N ARG A 124 4.06 6.89 3.71
CA ARG A 124 3.95 6.49 5.13
C ARG A 124 3.71 7.68 6.04
N LYS A 125 4.27 8.85 5.73
CA LYS A 125 4.03 10.08 6.46
C LYS A 125 2.57 10.54 6.30
N ASP A 126 2.02 10.40 5.09
CA ASP A 126 0.66 10.85 4.77
C ASP A 126 -0.43 9.82 5.10
N LYS A 127 -0.06 8.56 5.42
CA LYS A 127 -0.95 7.63 6.10
C LYS A 127 -1.32 8.22 7.47
N LYS A 128 -2.45 8.95 7.49
CA LYS A 128 -3.33 8.98 8.66
C LYS A 128 -3.42 7.54 9.14
N LYS A 129 -3.12 7.32 10.43
CA LYS A 129 -3.47 6.09 11.15
C LYS A 129 -4.82 5.66 10.57
N LEU A 130 -4.88 4.47 9.96
CA LEU A 130 -6.17 3.88 9.60
C LEU A 130 -7.07 4.13 10.81
N PRO A 131 -8.30 4.66 10.64
CA PRO A 131 -9.19 4.84 11.76
C PRO A 131 -9.38 3.46 12.40
N LEU A 132 -8.61 3.22 13.46
CA LEU A 132 -8.77 2.08 14.35
C LEU A 132 -10.02 2.46 15.16
N GLN A 133 -11.17 2.08 14.64
CA GLN A 133 -12.46 2.14 15.32
C GLN A 133 -12.94 0.73 15.65
#